data_AF-A0A5D2VTA5-F1
#
_entry.id   AF-A0A5D2VTA5-F1
#
_cell.length_a   1.000
_cell.length_b   1.000
_cell.length_c   1.000
_cell.angle_alpha   90.00
_cell.angle_beta   90.00
_cell.angle_gamma   90.00
#
_symmetry.space_group_name_H-M   'P 1'
#
loop_
_entity.id
_entity.type
_entity.pdbx_description
1 polymer ?
#
loop_
_entity_poly.entity_id
_entity_poly.type
_entity_poly.pdbx_seq_one_letter_code
_entity_poly.pdbx_strand_id
1 'polypeptide(L)'
;MTVVSRTWRRFVIRHDLCKHLSLQMFPQLSRVDHVNKLGGSTKGHARVGSSNIMEWEALEREHRAYAFLARCYRVARTASYWSSKGQRNPVVPETLTYRLIADLYVVTEIKIRPFQAYFQFGYLIYSAKSVRFRMGHIKDADESCQDSDTDRFAWTHTSLEFEMAQENRLQTFKLPEPCQDSGQ
;
A
#
# COMPACT_ATOMS: atom_id res chain seq x y z
N MET A 1 -3.06 -24.73 -1.30
CA MET A 1 -2.00 -25.63 -0.77
C MET A 1 -1.31 -24.95 0.41
N THR A 2 -1.70 -25.27 1.65
CA THR A 2 -0.80 -25.20 2.82
C THR A 2 -1.27 -26.24 3.83
N VAL A 3 -0.72 -27.44 3.69
CA VAL A 3 -0.85 -28.56 4.65
C VAL A 3 0.24 -28.36 5.71
N VAL A 4 0.03 -27.42 6.63
CA VAL A 4 0.91 -27.28 7.80
C VAL A 4 0.14 -27.73 9.03
N SER A 5 0.72 -28.65 9.79
CA SER A 5 0.14 -29.12 11.04
C SER A 5 -0.18 -27.94 11.96
N ARG A 6 -1.28 -28.04 12.74
CA ARG A 6 -1.65 -27.04 13.76
C ARG A 6 -0.49 -26.74 14.72
N THR A 7 0.38 -27.73 14.95
CA THR A 7 1.60 -27.60 15.76
C THR A 7 2.61 -26.65 15.14
N TRP A 8 2.84 -26.76 13.82
CA TRP A 8 3.72 -25.84 13.08
C TRP A 8 3.18 -24.41 13.08
N ARG A 9 1.87 -24.23 12.87
CA ARG A 9 1.26 -22.88 12.96
C ARG A 9 1.47 -22.28 14.35
N ARG A 10 1.26 -23.03 15.43
CA ARG A 10 1.49 -22.55 16.80
C ARG A 10 2.94 -22.18 17.04
N PHE A 11 3.88 -23.00 16.57
CA PHE A 11 5.31 -22.70 16.67
C PHE A 11 5.67 -21.39 15.96
N VAL A 12 5.23 -21.21 14.71
CA VAL A 12 5.50 -19.99 13.93
C VAL A 12 4.95 -18.73 14.60
N ILE A 13 3.73 -18.80 15.16
CA ILE A 13 3.09 -17.69 15.88
C ILE A 13 3.84 -17.39 17.17
N ARG A 14 4.14 -18.41 17.99
CA ARG A 14 4.78 -18.25 19.30
C ARG A 14 6.20 -17.69 19.20
N HIS A 15 6.91 -17.96 18.12
CA HIS A 15 8.28 -17.50 17.88
C HIS A 15 8.39 -16.29 16.95
N ASP A 16 7.28 -15.63 16.63
CA ASP A 16 7.26 -14.37 15.88
C ASP A 16 8.01 -14.43 14.53
N LEU A 17 8.08 -15.60 13.89
CA LEU A 17 8.92 -15.78 12.69
C LEU A 17 8.51 -14.86 11.55
N CYS A 18 7.20 -14.63 11.36
CA CYS A 18 6.71 -13.69 10.36
C CYS A 18 7.05 -12.24 10.70
N LYS A 19 7.08 -11.88 11.99
CA LYS A 19 7.46 -10.55 12.45
C LYS A 19 8.95 -10.32 12.22
N HIS A 20 9.82 -11.26 12.61
CA HIS A 20 11.26 -11.18 12.34
C HIS A 20 11.56 -11.05 10.85
N LEU A 21 10.94 -11.89 10.01
CA LEU A 21 11.10 -11.80 8.56
C LEU A 21 10.67 -10.42 8.03
N SER A 22 9.53 -9.91 8.49
CA SER A 22 9.01 -8.61 8.05
C SER A 22 9.88 -7.44 8.49
N LEU A 23 10.43 -7.48 9.71
CA LEU A 23 11.35 -6.47 10.23
C LEU A 23 12.70 -6.49 9.49
N GLN A 24 13.18 -7.67 9.09
CA GLN A 24 14.37 -7.77 8.23
C GLN A 24 14.12 -7.16 6.84
N MET A 25 12.93 -7.36 6.27
CA MET A 25 12.58 -6.78 4.97
C MET A 25 12.28 -5.28 5.06
N PHE A 26 11.77 -4.82 6.20
CA PHE A 26 11.36 -3.44 6.45
C PHE A 26 11.78 -2.99 7.86
N PRO A 27 13.04 -2.55 8.04
CA PRO A 27 13.53 -2.08 9.34
C PRO A 27 12.67 -0.95 9.94
N GLN A 28 12.01 -0.16 9.09
CA GLN A 28 11.09 0.91 9.52
C GLN A 28 9.88 0.42 10.33
N LEU A 29 9.49 -0.85 10.19
CA LEU A 29 8.39 -1.42 10.98
C LEU A 29 8.77 -1.63 12.46
N SER A 30 10.05 -1.52 12.82
CA SER A 30 10.49 -1.59 14.22
C SER A 30 9.93 -0.45 15.09
N ARG A 31 9.49 0.64 14.47
CA ARG A 31 8.84 1.79 15.14
C ARG A 31 7.35 1.56 15.40
N VAL A 32 6.77 0.45 14.93
CA VAL A 32 5.36 0.13 15.14
C VAL A 32 5.21 -0.63 16.45
N ASP A 33 4.82 0.08 17.50
CA ASP A 33 4.72 -0.51 18.84
C ASP A 33 3.61 -1.59 18.89
N HIS A 34 2.43 -1.30 18.32
CA HIS A 34 1.29 -2.22 18.36
C HIS A 34 0.42 -2.16 17.09
N VAL A 35 -0.07 -3.32 16.63
CA VAL A 35 -1.07 -3.41 15.56
C VAL A 35 -2.48 -3.31 16.16
N ASN A 36 -3.10 -2.12 16.06
CA ASN A 36 -4.51 -1.93 16.38
C ASN A 36 -5.39 -2.23 15.14
N LYS A 37 -6.56 -2.83 15.34
CA LYS A 37 -7.59 -2.89 14.28
C LYS A 37 -8.16 -1.49 14.09
N LEU A 38 -8.14 -0.97 12.86
CA LEU A 38 -9.07 0.07 12.45
C LEU A 38 -10.34 -0.64 11.96
N GLY A 39 -11.48 -0.36 12.59
CA GLY A 39 -12.78 -0.90 12.16
C GLY A 39 -13.25 -2.12 12.95
N GLY A 40 -14.21 -1.85 13.83
CA GLY A 40 -14.92 -2.85 14.61
C GLY A 40 -15.61 -2.20 15.78
N SER A 41 -16.60 -1.34 15.51
CA SER A 41 -17.55 -0.94 16.54
C SER A 41 -18.17 -2.22 17.10
N THR A 42 -17.67 -2.64 18.25
CA THR A 42 -18.21 -3.78 18.99
C THR A 42 -18.54 -3.24 20.37
N LYS A 43 -19.68 -2.56 20.48
CA LYS A 43 -20.46 -2.64 21.71
C LYS A 43 -20.82 -4.11 21.87
N GLY A 44 -20.07 -4.83 22.70
CA GLY A 44 -20.27 -6.24 22.97
C GLY A 44 -19.63 -6.59 24.30
N HIS A 45 -20.47 -6.68 25.33
CA HIS A 45 -20.27 -7.22 26.68
C HIS A 45 -18.86 -7.70 27.03
N ALA A 46 -18.31 -7.13 28.12
CA ALA A 46 -17.10 -7.59 28.79
C ALA A 46 -17.20 -9.09 29.16
N ARG A 47 -16.73 -9.95 28.26
CA ARG A 47 -16.52 -11.36 28.53
C ARG A 47 -15.16 -11.47 29.19
N VAL A 48 -15.15 -11.74 30.49
CA VAL A 48 -13.93 -11.98 31.28
C VAL A 48 -13.21 -13.19 30.67
N GLY A 49 -12.20 -12.93 29.84
CA GLY A 49 -11.33 -13.93 29.25
C GLY A 49 -10.16 -14.26 30.18
N SER A 50 -9.68 -15.50 30.14
CA SER A 50 -8.42 -15.89 30.80
C SER A 50 -7.23 -15.18 30.12
N SER A 51 -6.23 -14.76 30.90
CA SER A 51 -5.00 -14.08 30.41
C SER A 51 -4.38 -14.82 29.22
N ASN A 52 -4.31 -16.15 29.29
CA ASN A 52 -3.73 -16.99 28.24
C ASN A 52 -4.49 -16.95 26.91
N ILE A 53 -5.81 -16.73 26.94
CA ILE A 53 -6.65 -16.65 25.73
C ILE A 53 -6.45 -15.28 25.06
N MET A 54 -6.50 -14.19 25.85
CA MET A 54 -6.25 -12.84 25.33
C MET A 54 -4.84 -12.67 24.77
N GLU A 55 -3.82 -13.23 25.44
CA GLU A 55 -2.44 -13.22 24.96
C GLU A 55 -2.28 -13.98 23.64
N TRP A 56 -2.89 -15.16 23.51
CA TRP A 56 -2.82 -15.92 22.26
C TRP A 56 -3.54 -15.21 21.10
N GLU A 57 -4.69 -14.59 21.36
CA GLU A 57 -5.41 -13.80 20.35
C GLU A 57 -4.58 -12.60 19.86
N ALA A 58 -3.86 -11.93 20.76
CA ALA A 58 -2.94 -10.86 20.40
C ALA A 58 -1.81 -11.35 19.49
N LEU A 59 -1.17 -12.48 19.83
CA LEU A 59 -0.13 -13.10 19.01
C LEU A 59 -0.66 -13.54 17.64
N GLU A 60 -1.86 -14.11 17.57
CA GLU A 60 -2.48 -14.47 16.29
C GLU A 60 -2.75 -13.23 15.42
N ARG A 61 -3.22 -12.14 16.03
CA ARG A 61 -3.48 -10.88 15.32
C ARG A 61 -2.18 -10.30 14.76
N GLU A 62 -1.14 -10.26 15.57
CA GLU A 62 0.17 -9.77 15.18
C GLU A 62 0.78 -10.62 14.06
N HIS A 63 0.75 -11.95 14.22
CA HIS A 63 1.20 -12.88 13.18
C HIS A 63 0.46 -12.67 11.86
N ARG A 64 -0.86 -12.48 11.87
CA ARG A 64 -1.65 -12.23 10.65
C ARG A 64 -1.21 -10.93 9.96
N ALA A 65 -0.98 -9.86 10.72
CA ALA A 65 -0.54 -8.59 10.18
C ALA A 65 0.84 -8.71 9.51
N TYR A 66 1.82 -9.28 10.21
CA TYR A 66 3.16 -9.45 9.65
C TYR A 66 3.21 -10.47 8.50
N ALA A 67 2.47 -11.58 8.58
CA ALA A 67 2.37 -12.53 7.48
C ALA A 67 1.76 -11.87 6.23
N PHE A 68 0.79 -10.98 6.42
CA PHE A 68 0.20 -10.21 5.35
C PHE A 68 1.18 -9.18 4.77
N LEU A 69 1.93 -8.45 5.60
CA LEU A 69 2.99 -7.54 5.14
C LEU A 69 4.09 -8.28 4.36
N ALA A 70 4.53 -9.43 4.85
CA ALA A 70 5.48 -10.28 4.14
C ALA A 70 4.95 -10.76 2.78
N ARG A 71 3.64 -11.04 2.69
CA ARG A 71 2.98 -11.35 1.42
C ARG A 71 2.92 -10.13 0.50
N CYS A 72 2.58 -8.94 1.01
CA CYS A 72 2.56 -7.71 0.24
C CYS A 72 3.93 -7.38 -0.35
N TYR A 73 5.02 -7.62 0.39
CA TYR A 73 6.38 -7.47 -0.14
C TYR A 73 6.61 -8.34 -1.39
N ARG A 74 6.17 -9.60 -1.37
CA ARG A 74 6.28 -10.48 -2.54
C ARG A 74 5.52 -9.93 -3.75
N VAL A 75 4.35 -9.34 -3.53
CA VAL A 75 3.54 -8.74 -4.60
C VAL A 75 4.17 -7.43 -5.10
N ALA A 76 4.71 -6.59 -4.21
CA ALA A 76 5.36 -5.33 -4.56
C ALA A 76 6.62 -5.51 -5.44
N ARG A 77 7.24 -6.70 -5.43
CA ARG A 77 8.35 -7.03 -6.35
C ARG A 77 7.91 -7.26 -7.79
N THR A 78 6.61 -7.41 -8.04
CA THR A 78 6.07 -7.57 -9.39
C THR A 78 5.80 -6.19 -9.97
N ALA A 79 6.54 -5.83 -11.02
CA ALA A 79 6.29 -4.59 -11.76
C ALA A 79 4.95 -4.68 -12.49
N SER A 80 4.14 -3.63 -12.41
CA SER A 80 2.95 -3.46 -13.24
C SER A 80 3.27 -2.65 -14.49
N TYR A 81 2.69 -3.05 -15.62
CA TYR A 81 2.75 -2.28 -16.86
C TYR A 81 1.52 -1.38 -16.98
N TRP A 82 1.74 -0.18 -17.51
CA TRP A 82 0.67 0.74 -17.90
C TRP A 82 1.05 1.44 -19.20
N SER A 83 0.04 1.63 -20.06
CA SER A 83 0.13 2.45 -21.25
C SER A 83 -0.99 3.47 -21.25
N SER A 84 -0.63 4.71 -21.56
CA SER A 84 -1.58 5.79 -21.82
C SER A 84 -2.59 5.40 -22.91
N LYS A 85 -3.86 5.81 -22.76
CA LYS A 85 -4.85 5.76 -23.85
C LYS A 85 -4.55 6.75 -24.98
N GLY A 86 -3.61 7.67 -24.75
CA GLY A 86 -3.27 8.77 -25.65
C GLY A 86 -4.21 9.96 -25.45
N GLN A 87 -3.64 11.16 -25.42
CA GLN A 87 -4.39 12.41 -25.34
C GLN A 87 -3.73 13.46 -26.24
N ARG A 88 -4.54 14.16 -27.04
CA ARG A 88 -4.03 15.19 -27.98
C ARG A 88 -3.61 16.45 -27.26
N ASN A 89 -4.28 16.79 -26.16
CA ASN A 89 -3.90 17.94 -25.33
C ASN A 89 -2.89 17.51 -24.24
N PRO A 90 -1.62 17.95 -24.31
CA PRO A 90 -0.60 17.55 -23.34
C PRO A 90 -0.82 18.12 -21.93
N VAL A 91 -1.76 19.06 -21.76
CA VAL A 91 -2.11 19.67 -20.47
C VAL A 91 -3.12 18.82 -19.70
N VAL A 92 -3.84 17.91 -20.38
CA VAL A 92 -4.84 17.05 -19.72
C VAL A 92 -4.12 15.87 -19.06
N PRO A 93 -4.18 15.74 -17.73
CA PRO A 93 -3.53 14.64 -17.03
C PRO A 93 -4.29 13.33 -17.28
N GLU A 94 -3.55 12.23 -17.36
CA GLU A 94 -4.13 10.89 -17.32
C GLU A 94 -3.91 10.27 -15.94
N THR A 95 -4.92 9.58 -15.42
CA THR A 95 -4.89 9.01 -14.07
C THR A 95 -4.99 7.50 -14.13
N LEU A 96 -4.14 6.84 -13.35
CA LEU A 96 -4.18 5.40 -13.12
C LEU A 96 -4.51 5.14 -11.66
N THR A 97 -5.63 4.48 -11.41
CA THR A 97 -6.12 4.21 -10.05
C THR A 97 -5.83 2.77 -9.65
N TYR A 98 -5.09 2.60 -8.56
CA TYR A 98 -4.86 1.30 -7.95
C TYR A 98 -5.62 1.17 -6.63
N ARG A 99 -6.16 -0.02 -6.37
CA ARG A 99 -6.68 -0.38 -5.04
C ARG A 99 -5.56 -1.04 -4.25
N LEU A 100 -5.22 -0.46 -3.11
CA LEU A 100 -4.29 -1.07 -2.17
C LEU A 100 -4.88 -2.39 -1.65
N ILE A 101 -4.02 -3.39 -1.46
CA ILE A 101 -4.44 -4.72 -0.99
C ILE A 101 -4.78 -4.68 0.51
N ALA A 102 -4.35 -3.63 1.21
CA ALA A 102 -4.37 -3.49 2.65
C ALA A 102 -5.09 -2.20 3.06
N ASP A 103 -5.82 -2.27 4.17
CA ASP A 103 -6.45 -1.10 4.80
C ASP A 103 -5.45 -0.27 5.62
N LEU A 104 -4.26 -0.82 5.89
CA LEU A 104 -3.13 -0.13 6.51
C LEU A 104 -1.96 -0.08 5.52
N TYR A 105 -1.50 1.12 5.19
CA TYR A 105 -0.39 1.31 4.26
C TYR A 105 0.52 2.45 4.72
N VAL A 106 1.82 2.28 4.46
CA VAL A 106 2.81 3.36 4.50
C VAL A 106 3.53 3.32 3.16
N VAL A 107 3.26 4.29 2.30
CA VAL A 107 3.94 4.42 1.00
C VAL A 107 4.99 5.50 1.13
N THR A 108 6.25 5.10 1.21
CA THR A 108 7.39 6.03 1.32
C THR A 108 8.03 6.31 -0.05
N GLU A 109 7.95 5.35 -0.97
CA GLU A 109 8.60 5.45 -2.27
C GLU A 109 7.73 4.80 -3.36
N ILE A 110 7.66 5.44 -4.51
CA ILE A 110 7.06 4.90 -5.73
C ILE A 110 8.14 4.89 -6.80
N LYS A 111 8.28 3.76 -7.51
CA LYS A 111 9.29 3.61 -8.55
C LYS A 111 8.62 3.42 -9.90
N ILE A 112 9.02 4.22 -10.88
CA ILE A 112 8.48 4.19 -12.23
C ILE A 112 9.64 4.15 -13.23
N ARG A 113 9.52 3.34 -14.28
CA ARG A 113 10.47 3.27 -15.38
C ARG A 113 9.75 3.63 -16.68
N PRO A 114 10.12 4.72 -17.37
CA PRO A 114 9.66 5.00 -18.72
C PRO A 114 9.90 3.82 -19.66
N PHE A 115 8.96 3.58 -20.57
CA PHE A 115 9.04 2.47 -21.50
C PHE A 115 9.77 2.90 -22.78
N GLN A 116 10.80 2.15 -23.17
CA GLN A 116 11.48 2.34 -24.44
C GLN A 116 10.87 1.42 -25.50
N ALA A 117 10.33 2.02 -26.57
CA ALA A 117 9.74 1.26 -27.67
C ALA A 117 10.82 0.82 -28.66
N TYR A 118 11.33 -0.40 -28.45
CA TYR A 118 12.29 -1.03 -29.37
C TYR A 118 11.73 -1.36 -30.75
N PHE A 119 10.41 -1.29 -30.91
CA PHE A 119 9.71 -1.54 -32.16
C PHE A 119 9.52 -0.29 -33.04
N GLN A 120 9.99 0.89 -32.60
CA GLN A 120 9.92 2.15 -33.36
C GLN A 120 11.31 2.66 -33.74
N PHE A 121 11.41 3.26 -34.93
CA PHE A 121 12.64 3.92 -35.38
C PHE A 121 13.00 5.07 -34.43
N GLY A 122 14.28 5.16 -34.05
CA GLY A 122 14.77 6.15 -33.08
C GLY A 122 14.59 5.75 -31.61
N TYR A 123 14.03 4.57 -31.31
CA TYR A 123 13.94 4.02 -29.95
C TYR A 123 13.30 4.96 -28.92
N LEU A 124 12.15 5.54 -29.27
CA LEU A 124 11.44 6.52 -28.46
C LEU A 124 11.17 6.03 -27.03
N ILE A 125 11.39 6.92 -26.07
CA ILE A 125 11.10 6.69 -24.65
C ILE A 125 9.78 7.36 -24.32
N TYR A 126 8.78 6.55 -24.01
CA TYR A 126 7.48 6.98 -23.51
C TYR A 126 7.59 7.32 -22.02
N SER A 127 7.69 8.62 -21.74
CA SER A 127 7.73 9.18 -20.39
C SER A 127 6.62 10.21 -20.23
N ALA A 128 6.07 10.30 -19.01
CA ALA A 128 5.30 11.48 -18.63
C ALA A 128 6.26 12.68 -18.50
N LYS A 129 5.71 13.90 -18.59
CA LYS A 129 6.45 15.12 -18.25
C LYS A 129 6.67 15.20 -16.74
N SER A 130 5.61 14.96 -15.99
CA SER A 130 5.58 14.98 -14.54
C SER A 130 4.59 13.95 -14.01
N VAL A 131 4.73 13.58 -12.74
CA VAL A 131 3.83 12.67 -12.03
C VAL A 131 3.39 13.27 -10.70
N ARG A 132 2.17 12.95 -10.30
CA ARG A 132 1.60 13.32 -9.00
C ARG A 132 0.88 12.13 -8.40
N PHE A 133 1.09 11.89 -7.12
CA PHE A 133 0.51 10.76 -6.40
C PHE A 133 -0.58 11.25 -5.46
N ARG A 134 -1.73 10.55 -5.48
CA ARG A 134 -2.85 10.82 -4.59
C ARG A 134 -3.21 9.54 -3.85
N MET A 135 -3.41 9.65 -2.54
CA MET A 135 -3.90 8.55 -1.70
C MET A 135 -5.15 8.99 -0.95
N GLY A 136 -6.12 8.08 -0.86
CA GLY A 136 -7.46 8.39 -0.37
C GLY A 136 -8.27 7.14 -0.15
N HIS A 137 -9.54 7.33 0.18
CA HIS A 137 -10.51 6.26 0.32
C HIS A 137 -11.69 6.50 -0.62
N ILE A 138 -12.42 5.44 -0.93
CA ILE A 138 -13.68 5.53 -1.66
C ILE A 138 -14.69 6.20 -0.73
N LYS A 139 -15.41 7.21 -1.21
CA LYS A 139 -16.52 7.81 -0.45
C LYS A 139 -17.61 6.74 -0.31
N ASP A 140 -18.13 6.55 0.90
CA ASP A 140 -19.32 5.72 1.08
C ASP A 140 -20.45 6.39 0.28
N ALA A 141 -20.92 5.71 -0.77
CA ALA A 141 -21.89 6.28 -1.70
C ALA A 141 -23.23 6.42 -0.98
N ASP A 142 -23.66 7.65 -0.71
CA ASP A 142 -25.09 7.93 -0.69
C ASP A 142 -25.53 8.00 -2.16
N GLU A 143 -26.60 7.30 -2.50
CA GLU A 143 -27.08 7.13 -3.88
C GLU A 143 -27.57 8.45 -4.49
N SER A 144 -26.65 9.35 -4.86
CA SER A 144 -26.94 10.43 -5.81
C SER A 144 -25.65 11.05 -6.32
N CYS A 145 -25.68 11.40 -7.62
CA CYS A 145 -24.78 12.32 -8.32
C CYS A 145 -23.67 11.69 -9.20
N GLN A 146 -24.07 11.45 -10.45
CA GLN A 146 -23.42 11.80 -11.72
C GLN A 146 -21.87 11.87 -11.81
N ASP A 147 -21.33 10.86 -12.51
CA ASP A 147 -20.44 10.96 -13.67
C ASP A 147 -19.28 11.98 -13.64
N SER A 148 -18.48 11.96 -12.57
CA SER A 148 -17.05 12.28 -12.70
C SER A 148 -16.19 11.29 -11.93
N ASP A 149 -15.24 10.67 -12.64
CA ASP A 149 -14.39 9.60 -12.12
C ASP A 149 -13.51 10.04 -10.93
N THR A 150 -13.41 11.35 -10.69
CA THR A 150 -12.65 11.97 -9.59
C THR A 150 -13.46 12.22 -8.32
N ASP A 151 -14.79 12.31 -8.37
CA ASP A 151 -15.60 12.70 -7.21
C ASP A 151 -15.94 11.53 -6.28
N ARG A 152 -15.69 10.30 -6.75
CA ARG A 152 -15.86 9.06 -5.99
C ARG A 152 -14.79 8.79 -4.92
N PHE A 153 -13.70 9.57 -4.90
CA PHE A 153 -12.61 9.40 -3.93
C PHE A 153 -12.46 10.62 -3.03
N ALA A 154 -12.33 10.38 -1.73
CA ALA A 154 -11.86 11.37 -0.76
C ALA A 154 -10.34 11.27 -0.62
N TRP A 155 -9.63 12.18 -1.29
CA TRP A 155 -8.17 12.26 -1.24
C TRP A 155 -7.71 12.86 0.08
N THR A 156 -6.95 12.09 0.85
CA THR A 156 -6.39 12.52 2.15
C THR A 156 -4.96 13.03 1.99
N HIS A 157 -4.26 12.55 0.98
CA HIS A 157 -2.91 12.98 0.66
C HIS A 157 -2.77 13.22 -0.84
N THR A 158 -2.11 14.33 -1.19
CA THR A 158 -1.68 14.65 -2.55
C THR A 158 -0.24 15.09 -2.49
N SER A 159 0.62 14.40 -3.21
CA SER A 159 2.04 14.75 -3.28
C SER A 159 2.25 16.04 -4.08
N LEU A 160 3.46 16.59 -3.97
CA LEU A 160 3.97 17.54 -4.95
C LEU A 160 4.03 16.89 -6.35
N GLU A 161 4.17 17.73 -7.35
CA GLU A 161 4.44 17.30 -8.71
C GLU A 161 5.93 17.03 -8.89
N PHE A 162 6.26 15.84 -9.36
CA PHE A 162 7.62 15.43 -9.60
C PHE A 162 7.88 15.39 -11.10
N GLU A 163 8.92 16.09 -11.56
CA GLU A 163 9.40 15.97 -12.93
C GLU A 163 9.89 14.53 -13.18
N MET A 164 9.59 14.01 -14.36
CA MET A 164 9.98 12.67 -14.77
C MET A 164 11.01 12.75 -15.89
N ALA A 165 12.20 12.20 -15.67
CA ALA A 165 13.24 12.18 -16.69
C ALA A 165 12.82 11.25 -17.83
N GLN A 166 13.07 11.66 -19.08
CA GLN A 166 12.79 10.84 -20.26
C GLN A 166 13.93 9.84 -20.52
N GLU A 167 14.12 8.90 -19.59
CA GLU A 167 15.20 7.91 -19.61
C GLU A 167 14.64 6.51 -19.34
N ASN A 168 15.18 5.48 -20.01
CA ASN A 168 14.84 4.08 -19.74
C ASN A 168 15.55 3.56 -18.47
N ARG A 169 15.28 4.22 -17.35
CA ARG A 169 15.86 3.91 -16.04
C ARG A 169 14.76 3.92 -14.99
N LEU A 170 14.91 3.09 -13.97
CA LEU A 170 14.01 3.10 -12.81
C LEU A 170 14.25 4.38 -12.00
N GLN A 171 13.25 5.25 -11.96
CA GLN A 171 13.24 6.49 -11.19
C GLN A 171 12.49 6.26 -9.87
N THR A 172 12.96 6.88 -8.79
CA THR A 172 12.39 6.72 -7.44
C THR A 172 11.84 8.06 -6.97
N PHE A 173 10.53 8.09 -6.70
CA PHE A 173 9.82 9.24 -6.18
C PHE A 173 9.55 8.99 -4.70
N LYS A 174 10.20 9.77 -3.84
CA LYS A 174 10.01 9.68 -2.39
C LYS A 174 8.83 10.55 -1.99
N LEU A 175 7.90 9.96 -1.25
CA LEU A 175 6.81 10.68 -0.63
C LEU A 175 7.26 11.13 0.77
N PRO A 176 6.95 12.37 1.18
CA PRO A 176 7.24 12.81 2.55
C PRO A 176 6.55 11.89 3.55
N GLU A 177 7.23 11.56 4.64
CA GLU A 177 6.61 10.80 5.72
C GLU A 177 5.35 11.54 6.20
N PRO A 178 4.26 10.83 6.54
CA PRO A 178 3.10 11.48 7.13
C PRO A 178 3.57 12.18 8.41
N CYS A 179 3.62 13.51 8.39
CA CYS A 179 3.80 14.29 9.61
C CYS A 179 2.66 13.89 10.54
N GLN A 180 3.00 13.21 11.64
CA GLN A 180 2.09 13.19 12.78
C GLN A 180 2.05 14.63 13.26
N ASP A 181 0.97 15.34 12.98
CA ASP A 181 0.65 16.57 13.72
C ASP A 181 0.48 16.16 15.18
N SER A 182 1.56 16.26 15.95
CA SER A 182 1.52 16.27 17.40
C SER A 182 0.93 17.62 17.80
N GLY A 183 -0.40 17.67 17.91
CA GLY A 183 -1.10 18.77 18.53
C GLY A 183 -0.56 19.01 19.94
N GLN A 184 -0.18 20.26 20.19
CA GLN A 184 0.03 20.81 21.53
C GLN A 184 -1.31 20.91 22.28
#